data_AF-A0A942PTH4-F1
#
_entry.id   AF-A0A942PTH4-F1
#
_cell.length_a   1.000
_cell.length_b   1.000
_cell.length_c   1.000
_cell.angle_alpha   90.00
_cell.angle_beta   90.00
_cell.angle_gamma   90.00
#
_symmetry.space_group_name_H-M   'P 1'
#
loop_
_entity.id
_entity.type
_entity.pdbx_description
1 polymer ?
#
loop_
_entity_poly.entity_id
_entity_poly.type
_entity_poly.pdbx_seq_one_letter_code
_entity_poly.pdbx_strand_id
1 'polypeptide(L)'
;MKIFTKLIFLIALFFSAMSSLESRQDVQPFAKIVATSPQQRALGAAKHALIFRNFPINQGFMISFARGLQPDSLSFKEVEKIQIDEKGTVFVEREARGKNYGLNFEGIARGERVRYRFNQTDGTLLSEISYVPKPIRKKSRGKTFSIKAELLGIFPITYLFKFKGIKEGEILKIRSTCGQKMTQDTVEYRESQLPKIVLEMEGRRGETSLIEILREDGDKLALRLKGGNSFSAGAKH
;
A
#
# COMPACT_ATOMS: atom_id res chain seq x y z
N MET A 1 35.47 24.88 19.66
CA MET A 1 34.15 25.54 19.78
C MET A 1 33.85 26.59 18.68
N LYS A 2 34.32 26.40 17.44
CA LYS A 2 34.09 27.36 16.32
C LYS A 2 33.47 26.74 15.05
N ILE A 3 33.11 25.46 15.08
CA ILE A 3 32.53 24.73 13.93
C ILE A 3 31.00 24.58 14.06
N PHE A 4 30.44 24.65 15.27
CA PHE A 4 29.01 24.47 15.51
C PHE A 4 28.15 25.71 15.16
N THR A 5 28.73 26.91 15.14
CA THR A 5 27.99 28.15 14.86
C THR A 5 27.75 28.40 13.36
N LYS A 6 28.56 27.80 12.47
CA LYS A 6 28.38 27.92 11.01
C LYS A 6 27.29 27.00 10.45
N LEU A 7 26.90 25.94 11.17
CA LEU A 7 25.87 25.01 10.70
C LEU A 7 24.44 25.51 10.96
N ILE A 8 24.25 26.36 11.97
CA ILE A 8 22.93 26.94 12.29
C ILE A 8 22.59 28.11 11.35
N PHE A 9 23.59 28.85 10.86
CA PHE A 9 23.37 29.92 9.88
C PHE A 9 23.04 29.39 8.47
N LEU A 10 23.48 28.18 8.10
CA LEU A 10 23.17 27.60 6.78
C LEU A 10 21.75 27.00 6.70
N ILE A 11 21.16 26.59 7.82
CA ILE A 11 19.78 26.08 7.87
C ILE A 11 18.78 27.25 7.97
N ALA A 12 19.15 28.38 8.57
CA ALA A 12 18.31 29.57 8.63
C ALA A 12 18.27 30.36 7.30
N LEU A 13 19.34 30.33 6.49
CA LEU A 13 19.41 31.02 5.19
C LEU A 13 18.74 30.26 4.04
N PHE A 14 18.43 28.98 4.19
CA PHE A 14 17.53 28.28 3.25
C PHE A 14 16.04 28.55 3.51
N PHE A 15 15.71 29.19 4.65
CA PHE A 15 14.33 29.53 5.02
C PHE A 15 13.98 31.01 4.84
N SER A 16 14.91 31.86 4.37
CA SER A 16 14.71 33.32 4.30
C SER A 16 14.97 33.96 2.92
N ALA A 17 15.13 33.16 1.86
CA ALA A 17 15.34 33.67 0.50
C ALA A 17 14.39 33.09 -0.58
N MET A 18 13.22 32.58 -0.18
CA MET A 18 12.06 32.45 -1.09
C MET A 18 10.79 32.99 -0.43
N SER A 19 10.90 34.20 0.10
CA SER A 19 9.81 35.17 0.20
C SER A 19 9.86 36.11 -1.01
N SER A 20 9.99 35.53 -2.22
CA SER A 20 9.73 36.24 -3.46
C SER A 20 8.38 35.78 -3.98
N LEU A 21 7.50 36.76 -4.21
CA LEU A 21 6.34 36.68 -5.10
C LEU A 21 6.53 35.60 -6.19
N GLU A 22 5.94 34.43 -5.97
CA GLU A 22 5.69 33.47 -7.03
C GLU A 22 4.21 33.15 -6.92
N SER A 23 3.52 33.38 -8.03
CA SER A 23 2.13 33.02 -8.28
C SER A 23 1.63 31.91 -7.36
N ARG A 24 0.51 32.13 -6.67
CA ARG A 24 -0.37 31.03 -6.26
C ARG A 24 -0.79 30.29 -7.54
N GLN A 25 0.08 29.45 -8.08
CA GLN A 25 -0.37 28.25 -8.73
C GLN A 25 -1.13 27.52 -7.63
N ASP A 26 -2.40 27.22 -7.87
CA ASP A 26 -3.18 26.32 -7.03
C ASP A 26 -2.49 24.96 -7.04
N VAL A 27 -1.46 24.80 -6.21
CA VAL A 27 -0.76 23.53 -6.08
C VAL A 27 -1.68 22.62 -5.31
N GLN A 28 -2.35 21.75 -6.06
CA GLN A 28 -3.33 20.81 -5.55
C GLN A 28 -2.79 20.02 -4.34
N PRO A 29 -3.61 19.79 -3.31
CA PRO A 29 -3.24 18.96 -2.17
C PRO A 29 -2.75 17.58 -2.62
N PHE A 30 -1.65 17.13 -2.03
CA PHE A 30 -1.03 15.86 -2.38
C PHE A 30 -0.61 15.08 -1.14
N ALA A 31 -1.00 13.82 -1.08
CA ALA A 31 -0.59 12.89 -0.03
C ALA A 31 0.32 11.79 -0.58
N LYS A 32 1.16 11.21 0.29
CA LYS A 32 1.92 10.00 -0.03
C LYS A 32 2.14 9.13 1.19
N ILE A 33 2.16 7.82 0.99
CA ILE A 33 2.53 6.86 2.02
C ILE A 33 3.99 6.46 1.82
N VAL A 34 4.77 6.50 2.89
CA VAL A 34 6.17 6.06 2.92
C VAL A 34 6.39 5.04 4.03
N ALA A 35 7.26 4.06 3.78
CA ALA A 35 7.69 3.14 4.83
C ALA A 35 8.63 3.86 5.82
N THR A 36 8.47 3.61 7.11
CA THR A 36 9.37 4.16 8.14
C THR A 36 10.64 3.33 8.27
N SER A 37 11.75 4.00 8.59
CA SER A 37 13.04 3.34 8.77
C SER A 37 13.03 2.40 9.99
N PRO A 38 13.92 1.39 10.04
CA PRO A 38 14.09 0.57 11.24
C PRO A 38 14.34 1.40 12.50
N GLN A 39 15.13 2.48 12.40
CA GLN A 39 15.43 3.37 13.53
C GLN A 39 14.18 4.10 14.01
N GLN A 40 13.37 4.65 13.11
CA GLN A 40 12.11 5.31 13.48
C GLN A 40 11.17 4.33 14.19
N ARG A 41 11.08 3.08 13.70
CA ARG A 41 10.26 2.03 14.31
C ARG A 41 10.77 1.61 15.69
N ALA A 42 12.08 1.56 15.89
CA ALA A 42 12.68 1.30 17.20
C ALA A 42 12.31 2.38 18.24
N LEU A 43 12.01 3.60 17.77
CA LEU A 43 11.54 4.72 18.59
C LEU A 43 10.00 4.79 18.70
N GLY A 44 9.29 3.74 18.31
CA GLY A 44 7.83 3.65 18.43
C GLY A 44 7.02 4.19 17.24
N ALA A 45 7.66 4.59 16.14
CA ALA A 45 6.91 4.99 14.95
C ALA A 45 6.14 3.81 14.32
N ALA A 46 4.97 4.09 13.76
CA ALA A 46 4.21 3.15 12.93
C ALA A 46 5.04 2.65 11.74
N LYS A 47 4.63 1.54 11.11
CA LYS A 47 5.39 0.94 9.98
C LYS A 47 5.42 1.80 8.72
N HIS A 48 4.44 2.67 8.58
CA HIS A 48 4.34 3.64 7.51
C HIS A 48 3.95 5.00 8.06
N ALA A 49 4.25 6.04 7.30
CA ALA A 49 3.83 7.40 7.57
C ALA A 49 3.10 7.95 6.35
N LEU A 50 2.03 8.68 6.60
CA LEU A 50 1.34 9.48 5.61
C LEU A 50 1.89 10.90 5.66
N ILE A 51 2.35 11.38 4.52
CA ILE A 51 2.95 12.70 4.33
C ILE A 51 1.99 13.55 3.53
N PHE A 52 1.68 14.73 4.04
CA PHE A 52 0.79 15.71 3.42
C PHE A 52 1.61 16.87 2.83
N ARG A 53 1.19 17.37 1.68
CA ARG A 53 1.72 18.57 1.04
C ARG A 53 0.58 19.41 0.50
N ASN A 54 0.62 20.72 0.75
CA ASN A 54 -0.38 21.70 0.30
C ASN A 54 -1.81 21.38 0.75
N PHE A 55 -1.95 20.65 1.86
CA PHE A 55 -3.24 20.45 2.50
C PHE A 55 -3.66 21.73 3.24
N PRO A 56 -4.97 21.98 3.40
CA PRO A 56 -5.48 23.10 4.19
C PRO A 56 -4.89 23.11 5.60
N ILE A 57 -4.35 24.26 6.01
CA ILE A 57 -3.77 24.49 7.34
C ILE A 57 -4.85 25.06 8.26
N ASN A 58 -4.86 24.60 9.51
CA ASN A 58 -5.85 24.93 10.55
C ASN A 58 -7.31 24.67 10.14
N GLN A 59 -7.52 23.78 9.16
CA GLN A 59 -8.82 23.35 8.71
C GLN A 59 -8.90 21.82 8.82
N GLY A 60 -10.04 21.33 9.31
CA GLY A 60 -10.30 19.90 9.40
C GLY A 60 -10.57 19.28 8.03
N PHE A 61 -10.08 18.06 7.82
CA PHE A 61 -10.41 17.25 6.67
C PHE A 61 -10.54 15.78 7.07
N MET A 62 -11.36 15.04 6.34
CA MET A 62 -11.67 13.64 6.60
C MET A 62 -10.75 12.74 5.80
N ILE A 63 -10.27 11.68 6.44
CA ILE A 63 -9.58 10.57 5.81
C ILE A 63 -10.58 9.41 5.68
N SER A 64 -10.72 8.89 4.48
CA SER A 64 -11.48 7.67 4.21
C SER A 64 -10.59 6.61 3.58
N PHE A 65 -10.91 5.35 3.82
CA PHE A 65 -10.10 4.20 3.45
C PHE A 65 -10.92 3.16 2.69
N ALA A 66 -10.31 2.56 1.68
CA ALA A 66 -10.87 1.43 0.94
C ALA A 66 -9.81 0.36 0.68
N ARG A 67 -10.22 -0.89 0.71
CA ARG A 67 -9.39 -2.08 0.46
C ARG A 67 -9.73 -2.71 -0.88
N GLY A 68 -8.72 -3.27 -1.55
CA GLY A 68 -8.96 -4.09 -2.75
C GLY A 68 -9.75 -5.37 -2.46
N LEU A 69 -9.66 -5.92 -1.25
CA LEU A 69 -10.31 -7.19 -0.88
C LEU A 69 -11.60 -7.05 -0.06
N GLN A 70 -12.09 -5.84 0.18
CA GLN A 70 -13.40 -5.70 0.83
C GLN A 70 -14.54 -5.98 -0.17
N PRO A 71 -15.73 -6.43 0.29
CA PRO A 71 -16.84 -6.83 -0.59
C PRO A 71 -17.25 -5.77 -1.63
N ASP A 72 -17.25 -4.50 -1.23
CA ASP A 72 -17.40 -3.36 -2.15
C ASP A 72 -16.11 -2.57 -2.18
N SER A 73 -15.16 -2.97 -3.03
CA SER A 73 -13.84 -2.35 -3.12
C SER A 73 -13.89 -0.85 -3.46
N LEU A 74 -14.99 -0.35 -4.02
CA LEU A 74 -15.20 1.06 -4.38
C LEU A 74 -15.73 1.90 -3.21
N SER A 75 -16.29 1.27 -2.18
CA SER A 75 -16.81 1.96 -1.00
C SER A 75 -15.68 2.45 -0.08
N PHE A 76 -15.60 3.76 0.13
CA PHE A 76 -14.69 4.33 1.13
C PHE A 76 -15.37 4.41 2.49
N LYS A 77 -14.70 3.93 3.53
CA LYS A 77 -15.15 4.06 4.92
C LYS A 77 -14.41 5.21 5.58
N GLU A 78 -15.12 6.08 6.27
CA GLU A 78 -14.48 7.11 7.09
C GLU A 78 -13.60 6.45 8.14
N VAL A 79 -12.37 6.95 8.26
CA VAL A 79 -11.41 6.52 9.27
C VAL A 79 -11.41 7.54 10.38
N GLU A 80 -11.06 8.78 10.05
CA GLU A 80 -10.78 9.83 11.02
C GLU A 80 -10.91 11.22 10.40
N LYS A 81 -11.10 12.21 11.25
CA LYS A 81 -10.96 13.63 10.92
C LYS A 81 -9.64 14.15 11.47
N ILE A 82 -8.90 14.84 10.63
CA ILE A 82 -7.58 15.38 11.00
C ILE A 82 -7.46 16.85 10.64
N GLN A 83 -6.53 17.53 11.29
CA GLN A 83 -6.16 18.91 11.02
C GLN A 83 -4.63 19.04 11.03
N ILE A 84 -4.08 19.92 10.20
CA ILE A 84 -2.65 20.22 10.15
C ILE A 84 -2.43 21.65 10.63
N ASP A 85 -1.52 21.88 11.58
CA ASP A 85 -1.15 23.24 12.00
C ASP A 85 -0.06 23.86 11.11
N GLU A 86 0.26 25.13 11.35
CA GLU A 86 1.29 25.90 10.65
C GLU A 86 2.70 25.29 10.75
N LYS A 87 2.94 24.44 11.75
CA LYS A 87 4.21 23.74 11.98
C LYS A 87 4.24 22.36 11.30
N GLY A 88 3.16 21.98 10.61
CA GLY A 88 2.99 20.67 9.98
C GLY A 88 2.63 19.55 10.96
N THR A 89 2.21 19.87 12.18
CA THR A 89 1.75 18.88 13.16
C THR A 89 0.36 18.39 12.77
N VAL A 90 0.17 17.06 12.78
CA VAL A 90 -1.14 16.45 12.51
C VAL A 90 -1.87 16.23 13.83
N PHE A 91 -3.12 16.71 13.88
CA PHE A 91 -4.06 16.50 14.97
C PHE A 91 -5.15 15.57 14.50
N VAL A 92 -5.46 14.56 15.30
CA VAL A 92 -6.59 13.65 15.09
C VAL A 92 -7.66 14.02 16.10
N GLU A 93 -8.92 14.08 15.69
CA GLU A 93 -10.02 14.48 16.56
C GLU A 93 -10.03 13.65 17.86
N ARG A 94 -9.73 14.30 19.01
CA ARG A 94 -9.67 13.78 20.40
C ARG A 94 -8.37 13.11 20.88
N GLU A 95 -7.30 13.04 20.10
CA GLU A 95 -5.98 12.58 20.58
C GLU A 95 -4.80 13.45 20.08
N ALA A 96 -3.77 13.61 20.92
CA ALA A 96 -2.51 14.32 20.64
C ALA A 96 -1.37 13.30 20.47
N ARG A 97 -0.31 13.44 19.66
CA ARG A 97 0.22 14.44 18.72
C ARG A 97 1.35 13.74 17.93
N GLY A 98 1.55 14.06 16.66
CA GLY A 98 2.73 13.62 15.92
C GLY A 98 3.06 14.50 14.72
N LYS A 99 4.35 14.60 14.36
CA LYS A 99 4.77 15.26 13.11
C LYS A 99 4.31 14.53 11.84
N ASN A 100 3.87 13.28 11.99
CA ASN A 100 3.39 12.45 10.90
C ASN A 100 2.16 11.67 11.35
N TYR A 101 1.26 11.39 10.42
CA TYR A 101 0.16 10.46 10.61
C TYR A 101 0.65 9.03 10.38
N GLY A 102 0.71 8.23 11.45
CA GLY A 102 1.25 6.88 11.44
C GLY A 102 0.24 5.85 10.91
N LEU A 103 0.71 4.89 10.11
CA LEU A 103 -0.15 3.86 9.52
C LEU A 103 0.40 2.45 9.77
N ASN A 104 -0.45 1.59 10.35
CA ASN A 104 -0.20 0.16 10.49
C ASN A 104 -1.22 -0.64 9.67
N PHE A 105 -0.74 -1.37 8.67
CA PHE A 105 -1.58 -2.16 7.76
C PHE A 105 -1.78 -3.58 8.28
N GLU A 106 -2.36 -3.70 9.47
CA GLU A 106 -2.80 -4.97 10.03
C GLU A 106 -3.98 -5.53 9.23
N GLY A 107 -4.09 -6.86 9.12
CA GLY A 107 -5.14 -7.49 8.31
C GLY A 107 -5.04 -7.34 6.79
N ILE A 108 -4.21 -6.42 6.27
CA ILE A 108 -4.00 -6.24 4.81
C ILE A 108 -3.19 -7.41 4.24
N ALA A 109 -3.65 -7.99 3.13
CA ALA A 109 -3.01 -9.09 2.44
C ALA A 109 -1.70 -8.66 1.77
N ARG A 110 -0.86 -9.63 1.40
CA ARG A 110 0.29 -9.34 0.53
C ARG A 110 -0.22 -9.10 -0.89
N GLY A 111 0.31 -8.06 -1.53
CA GLY A 111 -0.08 -7.65 -2.88
C GLY A 111 -1.38 -6.86 -2.95
N GLU A 112 -2.16 -6.79 -1.85
CA GLU A 112 -3.41 -6.03 -1.80
C GLU A 112 -3.14 -4.53 -1.89
N ARG A 113 -3.88 -3.87 -2.79
CA ARG A 113 -3.93 -2.42 -2.91
C ARG A 113 -4.91 -1.85 -1.89
N VAL A 114 -4.52 -0.77 -1.25
CA VAL A 114 -5.38 0.07 -0.42
C VAL A 114 -5.47 1.46 -1.03
N ARG A 115 -6.58 2.14 -0.78
CA ARG A 115 -6.81 3.51 -1.21
C ARG A 115 -7.17 4.37 -0.01
N TYR A 116 -6.65 5.58 -0.02
CA TYR A 116 -7.04 6.63 0.92
C TYR A 116 -7.58 7.80 0.13
N ARG A 117 -8.71 8.33 0.58
CA ARG A 117 -9.32 9.53 0.06
C ARG A 117 -9.32 10.58 1.15
N PHE A 118 -9.02 11.81 0.76
CA PHE A 118 -8.99 12.95 1.66
C PHE A 118 -10.02 13.96 1.18
N ASN A 119 -10.99 14.29 2.01
CA ASN A 119 -12.05 15.23 1.66
C ASN A 119 -12.10 16.36 2.69
N GLN A 120 -12.45 17.57 2.27
CA GLN A 120 -12.89 18.61 3.20
C GLN A 120 -14.19 18.18 3.90
N THR A 121 -14.55 18.89 4.97
CA THR A 121 -15.77 18.63 5.74
C THR A 121 -17.06 18.84 4.94
N ASP A 122 -17.00 19.62 3.86
CA ASP A 122 -18.11 19.82 2.92
C ASP A 122 -18.22 18.71 1.85
N GLY A 123 -17.30 17.73 1.87
CA GLY A 123 -17.23 16.62 0.91
C GLY A 123 -16.31 16.88 -0.30
N THR A 124 -15.71 18.06 -0.44
CA THR A 124 -14.80 18.37 -1.55
C THR A 124 -13.56 17.48 -1.51
N LEU A 125 -13.26 16.77 -2.61
CA LEU A 125 -12.09 15.92 -2.73
C LEU A 125 -10.80 16.75 -2.76
N LEU A 126 -9.93 16.54 -1.78
CA LEU A 126 -8.60 17.15 -1.72
C LEU A 126 -7.55 16.30 -2.45
N SER A 127 -7.53 14.99 -2.19
CA SER A 127 -6.56 14.08 -2.77
C SER A 127 -7.03 12.63 -2.66
N GLU A 128 -6.57 11.78 -3.58
CA GLU A 128 -6.73 10.32 -3.48
C GLU A 128 -5.40 9.64 -3.77
N ILE A 129 -5.06 8.65 -2.95
CA ILE A 129 -3.81 7.90 -3.11
C ILE A 129 -4.09 6.40 -3.09
N SER A 130 -3.26 5.68 -3.82
CA SER A 130 -3.28 4.22 -3.88
C SER A 130 -1.92 3.67 -3.49
N TYR A 131 -1.89 2.66 -2.62
CA TYR A 131 -0.66 2.08 -2.10
C TYR A 131 -0.78 0.55 -1.95
N VAL A 132 0.33 -0.18 -2.08
CA VAL A 132 0.38 -1.62 -1.82
C VAL A 132 1.29 -1.85 -0.62
N PRO A 133 0.75 -1.96 0.61
CA PRO A 133 1.56 -1.97 1.83
C PRO A 133 2.52 -3.13 1.96
N LYS A 134 2.14 -4.28 1.41
CA LYS A 134 2.91 -5.53 1.48
C LYS A 134 3.16 -6.03 0.06
N PRO A 135 3.96 -5.32 -0.75
CA PRO A 135 4.10 -5.65 -2.17
C PRO A 135 4.72 -7.03 -2.32
N ILE A 136 4.19 -7.81 -3.27
CA ILE A 136 4.79 -9.09 -3.64
C ILE A 136 5.80 -8.79 -4.76
N ARG A 137 7.08 -8.90 -4.42
CA ARG A 137 8.19 -8.88 -5.38
C ARG A 137 8.98 -10.14 -5.20
N LYS A 138 9.12 -10.91 -6.26
CA LYS A 138 9.85 -12.18 -6.22
C LYS A 138 10.74 -12.28 -7.45
N LYS A 139 11.95 -12.81 -7.25
CA LYS A 139 12.85 -13.22 -8.30
C LYS A 139 12.69 -14.72 -8.48
N SER A 140 12.89 -15.18 -9.71
CA SER A 140 12.94 -16.60 -10.00
C SER A 140 14.14 -17.27 -9.34
N ARG A 141 14.15 -18.60 -9.27
CA ARG A 141 15.25 -19.36 -8.66
C ARG A 141 16.57 -19.11 -9.39
N GLY A 142 16.53 -19.04 -10.72
CA GLY A 142 17.68 -18.69 -11.56
C GLY A 142 18.03 -17.18 -11.56
N LYS A 143 17.21 -16.33 -10.94
CA LYS A 143 17.31 -14.85 -10.98
C LYS A 143 17.25 -14.26 -12.40
N THR A 144 16.76 -15.01 -13.38
CA THR A 144 16.64 -14.58 -14.78
C THR A 144 15.44 -13.66 -15.00
N PHE A 145 14.41 -13.75 -14.14
CA PHE A 145 13.28 -12.83 -14.15
C PHE A 145 12.82 -12.44 -12.74
N SER A 146 12.03 -11.38 -12.68
CA SER A 146 11.38 -10.93 -11.47
C SER A 146 9.97 -10.48 -11.75
N ILE A 147 9.04 -10.82 -10.86
CA ILE A 147 7.68 -10.37 -10.96
C ILE A 147 7.31 -9.45 -9.81
N LYS A 148 6.46 -8.47 -10.12
CA LYS A 148 5.64 -7.78 -9.12
C LYS A 148 4.21 -8.33 -9.25
N ALA A 149 3.69 -8.94 -8.20
CA ALA A 149 2.32 -9.42 -8.16
C ALA A 149 1.45 -8.46 -7.37
N GLU A 150 0.31 -8.09 -7.95
CA GLU A 150 -0.71 -7.26 -7.34
C GLU A 150 -2.00 -8.06 -7.24
N LEU A 151 -2.55 -8.15 -6.03
CA LEU A 151 -3.77 -8.88 -5.75
C LEU A 151 -4.95 -7.94 -6.00
N LEU A 152 -5.75 -8.25 -7.02
CA LEU A 152 -6.87 -7.43 -7.45
C LEU A 152 -8.19 -7.81 -6.76
N GLY A 153 -8.33 -9.07 -6.34
CA GLY A 153 -9.58 -9.54 -5.75
C GLY A 153 -9.48 -10.98 -5.31
N ILE A 154 -10.43 -11.37 -4.45
CA ILE A 154 -10.66 -12.76 -4.04
C ILE A 154 -12.15 -13.06 -4.25
N PHE A 155 -12.44 -14.12 -4.99
CA PHE A 155 -13.80 -14.52 -5.33
C PHE A 155 -13.99 -16.01 -5.07
N PRO A 156 -14.88 -16.36 -4.14
CA PRO A 156 -14.58 -16.62 -2.72
C PRO A 156 -13.33 -17.46 -2.40
N ILE A 157 -12.82 -18.24 -3.36
CA ILE A 157 -11.63 -19.10 -3.22
C ILE A 157 -10.57 -18.85 -4.31
N THR A 158 -10.87 -17.98 -5.28
CA THR A 158 -10.01 -17.65 -6.41
C THR A 158 -9.31 -16.33 -6.18
N TYR A 159 -7.98 -16.33 -6.29
CA TYR A 159 -7.17 -15.13 -6.26
C TYR A 159 -6.98 -14.60 -7.67
N LEU A 160 -7.22 -13.31 -7.85
CA LEU A 160 -6.97 -12.63 -9.11
C LEU A 160 -5.70 -11.78 -8.99
N PHE A 161 -4.66 -12.16 -9.72
CA PHE A 161 -3.39 -11.43 -9.72
C PHE A 161 -3.14 -10.71 -11.04
N LYS A 162 -2.67 -9.47 -10.94
CA LYS A 162 -1.92 -8.83 -12.03
C LYS A 162 -0.43 -9.02 -11.79
N PHE A 163 0.26 -9.60 -12.76
CA PHE A 163 1.70 -9.77 -12.75
C PHE A 163 2.36 -8.70 -13.63
N LYS A 164 3.39 -8.05 -13.12
CA LYS A 164 4.32 -7.28 -13.97
C LYS A 164 5.62 -8.06 -14.07
N GLY A 165 6.22 -8.13 -15.26
CA GLY A 165 7.45 -8.88 -15.52
C GLY A 165 7.25 -10.25 -16.17
N ILE A 166 6.03 -10.58 -16.57
CA ILE A 166 5.70 -11.72 -17.45
C ILE A 166 5.31 -11.12 -18.81
N LYS A 167 5.71 -11.77 -19.92
CA LYS A 167 5.41 -11.26 -21.27
C LYS A 167 3.99 -11.66 -21.68
N GLU A 168 3.32 -10.80 -22.45
CA GLU A 168 2.04 -11.13 -23.09
C GLU A 168 2.19 -12.37 -23.99
N GLY A 169 1.23 -13.28 -23.94
CA GLY A 169 1.22 -14.53 -24.72
C GLY A 169 2.06 -15.66 -24.11
N GLU A 170 2.71 -15.43 -22.98
CA GLU A 170 3.58 -16.43 -22.37
C GLU A 170 2.78 -17.54 -21.67
N ILE A 171 3.12 -18.80 -21.94
CA ILE A 171 2.48 -19.95 -21.30
C ILE A 171 3.07 -20.18 -19.91
N LEU A 172 2.20 -20.12 -18.90
CA LEU A 172 2.54 -20.34 -17.51
C LEU A 172 1.87 -21.61 -17.00
N LYS A 173 2.64 -22.47 -16.35
CA LYS A 173 2.07 -23.52 -15.49
C LYS A 173 1.94 -22.96 -14.09
N ILE A 174 0.71 -22.86 -13.60
CA ILE A 174 0.40 -22.36 -12.27
C ILE A 174 0.05 -23.57 -11.41
N ARG A 175 0.85 -23.82 -10.38
CA ARG A 175 0.54 -24.81 -9.36
C ARG A 175 0.16 -24.11 -8.07
N SER A 176 -0.93 -24.54 -7.47
CA SER A 176 -1.41 -24.05 -6.18
C SER A 176 -1.44 -25.20 -5.20
N THR A 177 -0.96 -24.98 -3.98
CA THR A 177 -0.94 -25.97 -2.91
C THR A 177 -1.45 -25.34 -1.62
N CYS A 178 -2.46 -25.97 -0.99
CA CYS A 178 -2.99 -25.58 0.31
C CYS A 178 -3.26 -26.83 1.16
N GLY A 179 -2.53 -26.99 2.25
CA GLY A 179 -2.52 -28.23 3.02
C GLY A 179 -2.12 -29.42 2.14
N GLN A 180 -2.92 -30.49 2.14
CA GLN A 180 -2.69 -31.69 1.31
C GLN A 180 -3.24 -31.60 -0.12
N LYS A 181 -3.90 -30.49 -0.49
CA LYS A 181 -4.52 -30.33 -1.80
C LYS A 181 -3.61 -29.60 -2.77
N MET A 182 -3.59 -30.06 -4.01
CA MET A 182 -2.82 -29.45 -5.10
C MET A 182 -3.72 -29.28 -6.32
N THR A 183 -3.74 -28.07 -6.87
CA THR A 183 -4.33 -27.78 -8.19
C THR A 183 -3.21 -27.33 -9.13
N GLN A 184 -3.35 -27.65 -10.41
CA GLN A 184 -2.41 -27.24 -11.44
C GLN A 184 -3.17 -26.85 -12.69
N ASP A 185 -2.82 -25.72 -13.28
CA ASP A 185 -3.42 -25.18 -14.49
C ASP A 185 -2.34 -24.66 -15.44
N THR A 186 -2.65 -24.59 -16.73
CA THR A 186 -1.79 -24.00 -17.76
C THR A 186 -2.52 -22.83 -18.39
N VAL A 187 -1.95 -21.63 -18.27
CA VAL A 187 -2.59 -20.37 -18.63
C VAL A 187 -1.65 -19.58 -19.53
N GLU A 188 -2.17 -19.11 -20.67
CA GLU A 188 -1.52 -18.07 -21.45
C GLU A 188 -1.69 -16.72 -20.75
N TYR A 189 -0.59 -16.06 -20.41
CA TYR A 189 -0.64 -14.77 -19.74
C TYR A 189 -1.13 -13.69 -20.70
N ARG A 190 -2.29 -13.09 -20.38
CA ARG A 190 -2.79 -11.91 -21.07
C ARG A 190 -3.13 -10.81 -20.08
N GLU A 191 -2.68 -9.58 -20.32
CA GLU A 191 -3.01 -8.43 -19.47
C GLU A 191 -4.53 -8.18 -19.42
N SER A 192 -5.23 -8.47 -20.52
CA SER A 192 -6.69 -8.37 -20.64
C SER A 192 -7.45 -9.51 -19.97
N GLN A 193 -6.79 -10.67 -19.77
CA GLN A 193 -7.37 -11.86 -19.15
C GLN A 193 -6.43 -12.39 -18.07
N LEU A 194 -6.56 -11.78 -16.89
CA LEU A 194 -5.66 -12.06 -15.78
C LEU A 194 -5.80 -13.50 -15.26
N PRO A 195 -4.68 -14.15 -14.86
CA PRO A 195 -4.71 -15.50 -14.32
C PRO A 195 -5.60 -15.60 -13.08
N LYS A 196 -6.55 -16.54 -13.13
CA LYS A 196 -7.41 -16.91 -12.01
C LYS A 196 -6.77 -18.07 -11.28
N ILE A 197 -6.36 -17.85 -10.03
CA ILE A 197 -5.67 -18.88 -9.25
C ILE A 197 -6.62 -19.41 -8.19
N VAL A 198 -7.16 -20.61 -8.42
CA VAL A 198 -8.03 -21.28 -7.46
C VAL A 198 -7.20 -21.87 -6.34
N LEU A 199 -7.45 -21.41 -5.11
CA LEU A 199 -6.96 -22.06 -3.90
C LEU A 199 -8.16 -22.82 -3.33
N GLU A 200 -8.12 -24.14 -3.19
CA GLU A 200 -9.23 -24.85 -2.52
C GLU A 200 -9.21 -24.56 -1.02
N MET A 201 -10.00 -23.56 -0.63
CA MET A 201 -9.90 -22.85 0.66
C MET A 201 -11.08 -23.10 1.60
N GLU A 202 -12.07 -23.87 1.17
CA GLU A 202 -13.31 -24.07 1.90
C GLU A 202 -13.04 -24.68 3.28
N GLY A 203 -13.50 -24.01 4.34
CA GLY A 203 -13.28 -24.40 5.74
C GLY A 203 -11.85 -24.20 6.30
N ARG A 204 -10.87 -23.78 5.49
CA ARG A 204 -9.43 -23.72 5.89
C ARG A 204 -8.93 -22.30 6.11
N ARG A 205 -9.38 -21.67 7.19
CA ARG A 205 -8.93 -20.32 7.60
C ARG A 205 -7.52 -20.39 8.19
N GLY A 206 -6.60 -19.55 7.69
CA GLY A 206 -5.29 -19.32 8.32
C GLY A 206 -4.16 -20.23 7.84
N GLU A 207 -4.42 -21.19 6.95
CA GLU A 207 -3.37 -21.97 6.30
C GLU A 207 -2.47 -21.09 5.41
N THR A 208 -1.24 -21.52 5.12
CA THR A 208 -0.41 -20.85 4.11
C THR A 208 -0.53 -21.60 2.79
N SER A 209 -0.92 -20.89 1.74
CA SER A 209 -0.97 -21.44 0.39
C SER A 209 0.29 -21.06 -0.39
N LEU A 210 0.78 -22.00 -1.20
CA LEU A 210 1.89 -21.80 -2.11
C LEU A 210 1.36 -21.73 -3.53
N ILE A 211 1.73 -20.70 -4.26
CA ILE A 211 1.52 -20.61 -5.71
C ILE A 211 2.88 -20.67 -6.37
N GLU A 212 3.13 -21.69 -7.17
CA GLU A 212 4.29 -21.77 -8.06
C GLU A 212 3.87 -21.35 -9.47
N ILE A 213 4.64 -20.43 -10.04
CA ILE A 213 4.56 -20.03 -11.45
C ILE A 213 5.78 -20.64 -12.12
N LEU A 214 5.55 -21.53 -13.08
CA LEU A 214 6.58 -22.20 -13.86
C LEU A 214 6.47 -21.77 -15.32
N ARG A 215 7.59 -21.37 -15.90
CA ARG A 215 7.73 -21.02 -17.32
C ARG A 215 8.07 -22.27 -18.15
N GLU A 216 7.93 -22.16 -19.46
CA GLU A 216 8.30 -23.24 -20.40
C GLU A 216 9.79 -23.59 -20.35
N ASP A 217 10.66 -22.60 -20.12
CA ASP A 217 12.10 -22.77 -19.95
C ASP A 217 12.51 -23.50 -18.65
N GLY A 218 11.52 -23.89 -17.84
CA GLY A 218 11.70 -24.59 -16.56
C GLY A 218 12.04 -23.69 -15.38
N ASP A 219 12.19 -22.37 -15.59
CA ASP A 219 12.40 -21.45 -14.49
C ASP A 219 11.11 -21.28 -13.67
N LYS A 220 11.28 -21.10 -12.37
CA LYS A 220 10.17 -21.12 -11.42
C LYS A 220 10.27 -20.05 -10.34
N LEU A 221 9.09 -19.63 -9.90
CA LEU A 221 8.90 -18.63 -8.87
C LEU A 221 7.75 -19.03 -7.94
N ALA A 222 7.96 -18.89 -6.64
CA ALA A 222 6.95 -19.24 -5.63
C ALA A 222 6.45 -18.02 -4.83
N LEU A 223 5.13 -17.87 -4.76
CA LEU A 223 4.40 -16.90 -3.96
C LEU A 223 3.77 -17.60 -2.77
N ARG A 224 4.03 -17.07 -1.56
CA ARG A 224 3.36 -17.54 -0.34
C ARG A 224 2.24 -16.58 0.01
N LEU A 225 1.02 -17.09 0.06
CA LEU A 225 -0.19 -16.36 0.40
C LEU A 225 -0.80 -16.91 1.69
N LYS A 226 -1.53 -16.07 2.40
CA LYS A 226 -2.40 -16.54 3.48
C LYS A 226 -3.66 -17.12 2.87
N GLY A 227 -4.10 -18.21 3.43
CA GLY A 227 -5.27 -18.94 3.02
C GLY A 227 -6.54 -18.52 3.77
N GLY A 228 -7.65 -18.47 3.04
CA GLY A 228 -9.00 -18.25 3.50
C GLY A 228 -9.29 -16.78 3.73
N ASN A 229 -10.58 -16.44 3.82
CA ASN A 229 -11.05 -15.09 4.15
C ASN A 229 -10.81 -14.74 5.64
N SER A 230 -9.59 -14.98 6.12
CA SER A 230 -9.08 -14.43 7.38
C SER A 230 -8.61 -12.98 7.22
N PHE A 231 -9.12 -12.27 6.20
CA PHE A 231 -9.05 -10.82 6.11
C PHE A 231 -10.05 -10.28 7.14
N SER A 232 -9.70 -10.35 8.41
CA SER A 232 -10.47 -9.71 9.47
C SER A 232 -10.69 -8.25 9.07
N ALA A 233 -11.96 -7.86 9.02
CA ALA A 233 -12.38 -6.47 8.96
C ALA A 233 -11.98 -5.85 10.30
N GLY A 234 -10.78 -5.30 10.35
CA GLY A 234 -10.24 -4.75 11.58
C GLY A 234 -8.87 -4.18 11.30
N ALA A 235 -8.82 -3.07 10.57
CA ALA A 235 -7.77 -2.12 10.85
C ALA A 235 -8.12 -1.56 12.23
N LYS A 236 -7.46 -2.08 13.28
CA LYS A 236 -7.35 -1.30 14.51
C LYS A 236 -6.36 -0.19 14.16
N HIS A 237 -6.90 1.01 14.00
CA HIS A 237 -6.14 2.24 13.88
C HIS A 237 -5.71 2.68 15.27
#